data_AF-A0A3M8CRQ9-F1
#
_entry.id   AF-A0A3M8CRQ9-F1
#
_cell.length_a   1.000
_cell.length_b   1.000
_cell.length_c   1.000
_cell.angle_alpha   90.00
_cell.angle_beta   90.00
_cell.angle_gamma   90.00
#
_symmetry.space_group_name_H-M   'P 1'
#
loop_
_entity.id
_entity.type
_entity.pdbx_description
1 polymer ?
#
loop_
_entity_poly.entity_id
_entity_poly.type
_entity_poly.pdbx_seq_one_letter_code
_entity_poly.pdbx_strand_id
1 'polypeptide(L)'
;MINREEIFTYVKEKFDTDPDYPWFKYPDYAVLRHNRDGKWYGVIMNVPRIKLGLSGEGRVDIINLKCDPELNSLLRSQQGILPAYHMNKEHWITIVLDSPFPKGEIYDLINCSYNLTK
;
A
#
# COMPACT_ATOMS: atom_id res chain seq x y z
N MET A 1 -0.68 7.76 11.82
CA MET A 1 0.55 7.05 11.42
C MET A 1 0.41 5.59 11.80
N ILE A 2 0.75 4.69 10.89
CA ILE A 2 0.78 3.22 11.05
C ILE A 2 2.15 2.76 10.55
N ASN A 3 2.71 1.68 11.09
CA ASN A 3 3.91 1.07 10.52
C ASN A 3 3.59 -0.24 9.78
N ARG A 4 4.57 -0.75 9.04
CA ARG A 4 4.38 -1.96 8.23
C ARG A 4 4.12 -3.23 9.04
N GLU A 5 4.68 -3.35 10.24
CA GLU A 5 4.45 -4.51 11.11
C GLU A 5 2.97 -4.57 11.53
N GLU A 6 2.37 -3.42 11.87
CA GLU A 6 0.94 -3.34 12.17
C GLU A 6 0.05 -3.71 10.97
N ILE A 7 0.52 -3.47 9.74
CA ILE A 7 -0.18 -3.92 8.53
C ILE A 7 -0.03 -5.43 8.36
N PHE A 8 1.18 -5.97 8.54
CA PHE A 8 1.46 -7.40 8.43
C PHE A 8 0.66 -8.21 9.45
N THR A 9 0.63 -7.77 10.72
CA THR A 9 -0.22 -8.37 11.75
C THR A 9 -1.69 -8.37 11.32
N TYR A 10 -2.20 -7.21 10.86
CA TYR A 10 -3.59 -7.09 10.45
C TYR A 10 -3.97 -8.03 9.30
N VAL A 11 -3.16 -8.11 8.23
CA VAL A 11 -3.47 -8.97 7.08
C VAL A 11 -3.26 -10.46 7.39
N LYS A 12 -2.35 -10.79 8.31
CA LYS A 12 -2.20 -12.15 8.81
C LYS A 12 -3.43 -12.58 9.60
N GLU A 13 -3.89 -11.77 10.55
CA GLU A 13 -5.07 -12.07 11.37
C GLU A 13 -6.35 -12.12 10.54
N LYS A 14 -6.51 -11.22 9.56
CA LYS A 14 -7.77 -11.06 8.82
C LYS A 14 -7.87 -11.93 7.57
N PHE A 15 -6.77 -12.15 6.86
CA PHE A 15 -6.75 -12.82 5.56
C PHE A 15 -5.82 -14.04 5.51
N ASP A 16 -5.16 -14.38 6.62
CA ASP A 16 -4.09 -15.39 6.65
C ASP A 16 -2.99 -15.14 5.60
N THR A 17 -2.71 -13.87 5.30
CA THR A 17 -1.65 -13.50 4.34
C THR A 17 -0.34 -13.22 5.06
N ASP A 18 0.72 -13.91 4.66
CA ASP A 18 2.09 -13.56 5.00
C ASP A 18 2.71 -12.67 3.90
N PRO A 19 3.59 -11.71 4.26
CA PRO A 19 4.31 -10.91 3.26
C PRO A 19 5.29 -11.76 2.46
N ASP A 20 5.32 -11.58 1.13
CA ASP A 20 6.33 -12.18 0.25
C ASP A 20 7.31 -11.14 -0.29
N TYR A 21 8.57 -11.53 -0.48
CA TYR A 21 9.70 -10.66 -0.81
C TYR A 21 10.35 -11.07 -2.14
N PRO A 22 9.69 -10.81 -3.29
CA PRO A 22 10.10 -11.38 -4.57
C PRO A 22 11.37 -10.73 -5.15
N TRP A 23 11.82 -9.59 -4.62
CA TRP A 23 12.91 -8.81 -5.20
C TRP A 23 14.20 -8.93 -4.39
N PHE A 24 15.16 -9.71 -4.89
CA PHE A 24 16.49 -9.85 -4.26
C PHE A 24 17.22 -8.50 -4.06
N LYS A 25 17.09 -7.56 -5.01
CA LYS A 25 17.70 -6.23 -4.92
C LYS A 25 17.03 -5.29 -3.91
N TYR A 26 15.80 -5.60 -3.51
CA TYR A 26 15.00 -4.79 -2.59
C TYR A 26 14.38 -5.71 -1.53
N PRO A 27 15.19 -6.25 -0.61
CA PRO A 27 14.74 -7.23 0.37
C PRO A 27 13.68 -6.68 1.33
N ASP A 28 13.61 -5.35 1.47
CA ASP A 28 12.62 -4.69 2.32
C ASP A 28 11.29 -4.43 1.61
N TYR A 29 11.14 -4.80 0.33
CA TYR A 29 9.90 -4.59 -0.42
C TYR A 29 9.04 -5.86 -0.31
N ALA A 30 7.86 -5.70 0.24
CA ALA A 30 6.95 -6.80 0.53
C ALA A 30 5.70 -6.71 -0.36
N VAL A 31 5.23 -7.86 -0.82
CA VAL A 31 3.99 -8.03 -1.56
C VAL A 31 2.99 -8.76 -0.69
N LEU A 32 1.77 -8.26 -0.67
CA LEU A 32 0.60 -8.92 -0.11
C LEU A 32 -0.20 -9.51 -1.27
N ARG A 33 -0.41 -10.83 -1.26
CA ARG A 33 -1.08 -11.55 -2.34
C ARG A 33 -2.03 -12.63 -1.82
N HIS A 34 -3.04 -12.96 -2.62
CA HIS A 34 -3.99 -14.02 -2.29
C HIS A 34 -3.30 -15.39 -2.23
N ASN A 35 -3.54 -16.15 -1.16
CA ASN A 35 -2.97 -17.51 -1.01
C ASN A 35 -3.45 -18.47 -2.11
N ARG A 36 -4.62 -18.22 -2.71
CA ARG A 36 -5.24 -19.11 -3.69
C ARG A 36 -4.62 -19.01 -5.09
N ASP A 37 -4.43 -17.80 -5.61
CA ASP A 37 -4.05 -17.57 -7.00
C ASP A 37 -2.85 -16.63 -7.17
N GLY A 38 -2.28 -16.16 -6.05
CA GLY A 38 -1.10 -15.31 -6.04
C GLY A 38 -1.32 -13.89 -6.58
N LYS A 39 -2.57 -13.47 -6.84
CA LYS A 39 -2.85 -12.09 -7.25
C LYS A 39 -2.50 -11.10 -6.15
N TRP A 40 -1.86 -10.01 -6.53
CA TRP A 40 -1.42 -8.99 -5.59
C TRP A 40 -2.56 -8.03 -5.26
N TYR A 41 -2.70 -7.75 -3.97
CA TYR A 41 -3.62 -6.73 -3.46
C TYR A 41 -2.90 -5.65 -2.66
N GLY A 42 -1.62 -5.83 -2.35
CA GLY A 42 -0.83 -4.82 -1.66
C GLY A 42 0.64 -4.92 -1.99
N VAL A 43 1.34 -3.79 -2.02
CA VAL A 43 2.81 -3.77 -2.10
C VAL A 43 3.33 -2.71 -1.15
N ILE A 44 4.11 -3.11 -0.16
CA ILE A 44 4.77 -2.21 0.78
C ILE A 44 6.21 -2.00 0.35
N MET A 45 6.60 -0.74 0.24
CA MET A 45 7.93 -0.33 -0.23
C MET A 45 8.49 0.77 0.66
N ASN A 46 9.79 0.72 0.92
CA ASN A 46 10.50 1.83 1.55
C ASN A 46 11.12 2.70 0.44
N VAL A 47 10.65 3.93 0.24
CA VAL A 47 11.01 4.75 -0.94
C VAL A 47 11.60 6.10 -0.51
N PRO A 48 12.64 6.63 -1.20
CA PRO A 48 13.13 7.99 -0.94
C PRO A 48 12.02 9.03 -1.10
N ARG A 49 11.89 9.94 -0.13
CA ARG A 49 10.82 10.97 -0.12
C ARG A 49 10.81 11.82 -1.40
N ILE A 50 11.99 12.19 -1.88
CA ILE A 50 12.18 12.95 -3.12
C ILE A 50 11.57 12.25 -4.36
N LYS A 51 11.58 10.91 -4.41
CA LYS A 51 10.99 10.15 -5.54
C LYS A 51 9.46 10.14 -5.51
N LEU A 52 8.87 10.46 -4.37
CA LEU A 52 7.43 10.58 -4.17
C LEU A 52 6.95 12.04 -4.29
N GLY A 53 7.84 12.99 -4.59
CA GLY A 53 7.51 14.42 -4.61
C GLY A 53 7.29 15.01 -3.21
N LEU A 54 7.71 14.30 -2.15
CA LEU A 54 7.61 14.76 -0.78
C LEU A 54 8.84 15.58 -0.40
N SER A 55 8.64 16.58 0.46
CA SER A 55 9.74 17.31 1.10
C SER A 55 10.43 16.49 2.19
N GLY A 56 11.65 16.89 2.53
CA GLY A 56 12.49 16.26 3.55
C GLY A 56 13.45 15.21 2.99
N GLU A 57 14.46 14.89 3.80
CA GLU A 57 15.46 13.87 3.47
C GLU A 57 15.01 12.47 3.91
N GLY A 58 15.71 11.45 3.44
CA GLY A 58 15.49 10.07 3.85
C GLY A 58 14.41 9.32 3.05
N ARG A 59 13.90 8.25 3.66
CA ARG A 59 12.99 7.29 3.04
C ARG A 59 11.75 7.13 3.90
N VAL A 60 10.66 6.71 3.28
CA VAL A 60 9.37 6.50 3.94
C VAL A 60 8.75 5.20 3.44
N ASP A 61 8.07 4.49 4.33
CA ASP A 61 7.25 3.35 3.93
C ASP A 61 5.96 3.83 3.29
N ILE A 62 5.65 3.22 2.15
CA ILE A 62 4.40 3.39 1.44
C ILE A 62 3.73 2.03 1.25
N ILE A 63 2.41 2.06 1.08
CA ILE A 63 1.66 0.91 0.59
C ILE A 63 0.93 1.28 -0.70
N ASN A 64 1.09 0.45 -1.72
CA ASN A 64 0.25 0.48 -2.90
C ASN A 64 -0.93 -0.46 -2.71
N LEU A 65 -2.13 0.01 -3.04
CA LEU A 65 -3.37 -0.76 -2.97
C LEU A 65 -4.13 -0.65 -4.29
N LYS A 66 -4.75 -1.74 -4.70
CA LYS A 66 -5.71 -1.76 -5.80
C LYS A 66 -6.91 -0.92 -5.38
N CYS A 67 -7.36 -0.05 -6.27
CA CYS A 67 -8.45 0.88 -6.00
C CYS A 67 -9.35 0.94 -7.23
N ASP A 68 -10.65 1.01 -7.00
CA ASP A 68 -11.60 1.31 -8.05
C ASP A 68 -11.36 2.75 -8.58
N PRO A 69 -11.43 3.00 -9.90
CA PRO A 69 -11.17 4.33 -10.47
C PRO A 69 -12.06 5.46 -9.90
N GLU A 70 -13.31 5.17 -9.53
CA GLU A 70 -14.21 6.16 -8.94
C GLU A 70 -13.73 6.52 -7.53
N LEU A 71 -13.43 5.52 -6.70
CA LEU A 71 -12.88 5.74 -5.35
C LEU A 71 -11.52 6.43 -5.40
N ASN A 72 -10.64 6.05 -6.33
CA ASN A 72 -9.35 6.69 -6.54
C ASN A 72 -9.54 8.19 -6.80
N SER A 73 -10.49 8.56 -7.66
CA SER A 73 -10.78 9.96 -7.96
C SER A 73 -11.21 10.77 -6.72
N LEU A 74 -11.96 10.16 -5.80
CA LEU A 74 -12.34 10.78 -4.52
C LEU A 74 -11.17 10.93 -3.55
N LEU A 75 -10.26 9.95 -3.52
CA LEU A 75 -9.13 9.90 -2.59
C LEU A 75 -7.95 10.77 -3.02
N ARG A 76 -7.83 11.15 -4.31
CA ARG A 76 -6.70 11.93 -4.85
C ARG A 76 -6.46 13.26 -4.15
N SER A 77 -7.48 13.86 -3.51
CA SER A 77 -7.37 15.11 -2.77
C SER A 77 -7.02 14.94 -1.30
N GLN A 78 -7.00 13.70 -0.79
CA GLN A 78 -6.73 13.40 0.62
C GLN A 78 -5.24 13.48 0.92
N GLN A 79 -4.90 14.12 2.03
CA GLN A 79 -3.51 14.21 2.48
C GLN A 79 -2.97 12.82 2.83
N GLY A 80 -1.81 12.47 2.28
CA GLY A 80 -1.19 11.16 2.47
C GLY A 80 -1.47 10.15 1.36
N ILE A 81 -2.39 10.45 0.45
CA ILE A 81 -2.63 9.69 -0.78
C ILE A 81 -1.86 10.33 -1.94
N LEU A 82 -1.14 9.50 -2.70
CA LEU A 82 -0.37 9.87 -3.87
C LEU A 82 -0.81 9.05 -5.10
N PRO A 83 -0.56 9.54 -6.33
CA PRO A 83 -0.63 8.71 -7.52
C PRO A 83 0.25 7.46 -7.37
N ALA A 84 -0.23 6.33 -7.89
CA ALA A 84 0.45 5.05 -7.70
C ALA A 84 1.93 5.08 -8.13
N TYR A 85 2.81 4.67 -7.21
CA TYR A 85 4.24 4.49 -7.44
C TYR A 85 4.51 3.12 -8.08
N HIS A 86 5.19 3.07 -9.23
CA HIS A 86 5.47 1.85 -10.01
C HIS A 86 4.25 1.02 -10.49
N MET A 87 3.02 1.42 -10.15
CA MET A 87 1.79 0.74 -10.55
C MET A 87 0.94 1.60 -11.49
N ASN A 88 -0.10 1.00 -12.09
CA ASN A 88 -1.06 1.72 -12.91
C ASN A 88 -1.82 2.77 -12.05
N LYS A 89 -1.70 4.05 -12.41
CA LYS A 89 -2.22 5.19 -11.62
C LYS A 89 -3.74 5.34 -11.62
N GLU A 90 -4.45 4.61 -12.49
CA GLU A 90 -5.91 4.57 -12.56
C GLU A 90 -6.48 3.55 -11.57
N HIS A 91 -5.84 2.37 -11.50
CA HIS A 91 -6.34 1.24 -10.70
C HIS A 91 -5.61 1.01 -9.38
N TRP A 92 -4.63 1.85 -9.06
CA TRP A 92 -3.88 1.77 -7.83
C TRP A 92 -3.71 3.15 -7.23
N ILE A 93 -3.53 3.17 -5.91
CA ILE A 93 -3.16 4.34 -5.12
C ILE A 93 -1.92 4.03 -4.30
N THR A 94 -1.18 5.06 -3.92
CA THR A 94 -0.08 4.98 -2.96
C THR A 94 -0.48 5.72 -1.68
N ILE A 95 -0.36 5.07 -0.53
CA ILE A 95 -0.55 5.68 0.78
C ILE A 95 0.80 5.80 1.47
N VAL A 96 1.11 6.98 1.98
CA VAL A 96 2.30 7.24 2.78
C VAL A 96 2.02 6.90 4.25
N LEU A 97 2.75 5.96 4.84
CA LEU A 97 2.38 5.38 6.14
C LEU A 97 2.66 6.31 7.35
N ASP A 98 3.64 7.20 7.22
CA ASP A 98 3.97 8.24 8.21
C ASP A 98 3.09 9.51 8.09
N SER A 99 2.10 9.50 7.19
CA SER A 99 1.20 10.63 6.97
C SER A 99 0.12 10.72 8.07
N PRO A 100 -0.62 11.86 8.16
CA PRO A 100 -1.77 11.97 9.05
C PRO A 100 -2.99 11.16 8.58
N PHE A 101 -2.91 10.43 7.46
CA PHE A 101 -4.02 9.64 6.94
C PHE A 101 -4.49 8.61 7.99
N PRO A 102 -5.80 8.49 8.26
CA PRO A 102 -6.29 7.71 9.40
C PRO A 102 -5.98 6.21 9.27
N LYS A 103 -5.47 5.62 10.36
CA LYS A 103 -5.14 4.18 10.41
C LYS A 103 -6.34 3.29 10.04
N GLY A 104 -7.54 3.62 10.53
CA GLY A 104 -8.76 2.88 10.22
C GLY A 104 -9.06 2.87 8.72
N GLU A 105 -8.94 4.02 8.05
CA GLU A 105 -9.16 4.12 6.61
C GLU A 105 -8.12 3.33 5.80
N ILE A 106 -6.86 3.24 6.27
CA ILE A 106 -5.85 2.38 5.63
C ILE A 106 -6.30 0.91 5.66
N TYR A 107 -6.82 0.44 6.79
CA TYR A 107 -7.34 -0.93 6.90
C TYR A 107 -8.56 -1.16 6.02
N ASP A 108 -9.45 -0.17 5.90
CA ASP A 108 -10.61 -0.25 4.99
C ASP A 108 -10.17 -0.32 3.53
N LEU A 109 -9.19 0.50 3.12
CA LEU A 109 -8.63 0.45 1.77
C LEU A 109 -7.90 -0.87 1.48
N ILE A 110 -7.23 -1.47 2.48
CA ILE A 110 -6.66 -2.81 2.35
C ILE A 110 -7.78 -3.83 2.11
N ASN A 111 -8.88 -3.76 2.86
CA ASN A 111 -10.04 -4.66 2.67
C ASN A 111 -10.63 -4.51 1.26
N CYS A 112 -10.82 -3.27 0.80
CA CYS A 112 -11.31 -2.98 -0.56
C CYS A 112 -10.39 -3.58 -1.61
N SER A 113 -9.08 -3.34 -1.50
CA SER A 113 -8.08 -3.87 -2.43
C SER A 113 -8.08 -5.40 -2.48
N TYR A 114 -8.15 -6.06 -1.31
CA TYR A 114 -8.26 -7.51 -1.21
C TYR A 114 -9.50 -8.03 -1.94
N ASN A 115 -10.66 -7.41 -1.70
CA ASN A 115 -11.92 -7.81 -2.33
C ASN A 115 -11.96 -7.56 -3.85
N LEU A 116 -11.37 -6.47 -4.33
CA LEU A 116 -11.28 -6.14 -5.76
C LEU A 116 -10.41 -7.10 -6.58
N THR A 117 -9.58 -7.90 -5.91
CA THR A 117 -8.58 -8.78 -6.54
C THR A 117 -8.81 -10.26 -6.26
N LYS A 118 -9.89 -10.60 -5.55
CA LYS A 118 -10.28 -11.97 -5.19
C LYS A 118 -10.70 -12.81 -6.39
#